data_AF-A0A895XI43-F1
#
_entry.id   AF-A0A895XI43-F1
#
_cell.length_a   1.000
_cell.length_b   1.000
_cell.length_c   1.000
_cell.angle_alpha   90.00
_cell.angle_beta   90.00
_cell.angle_gamma   90.00
#
_symmetry.space_group_name_H-M   'P 1'
#
loop_
_entity.id
_entity.type
_entity.pdbx_description
1 polymer ?
#
loop_
_entity_poly.entity_id
_entity_poly.type
_entity_poly.pdbx_seq_one_letter_code
_entity_poly.pdbx_strand_id
1 'polypeptide(L)'
;MATTFLRTAFAALLCSTLLLTGVTAGPSPASAQEVCDGVTVVVDFDGNPEAGCATGEVSSGLDALRQAGFTVEFVTGQPGMICQINGQPGEAGTCATSPSTDAYWSYWHADGDEWEFSSFGASMRVPASAGVEGWVFGDGGNEPDISPDKARALAAPAESDESDEPDSAADTSTTWDLSWLVALVLIGAIVALGYWQMRRRTGPRSVKKRS
;
A
#
# COMPACT_ATOMS: atom_id res chain seq x y z
N MET A 1 -68.20 -8.75 -22.06
CA MET A 1 -68.35 -9.73 -23.15
C MET A 1 -67.58 -9.23 -24.35
N ALA A 2 -66.68 -10.08 -24.86
CA ALA A 2 -66.05 -10.09 -26.20
C ALA A 2 -65.21 -8.86 -26.64
N THR A 3 -63.86 -8.93 -26.67
CA THR A 3 -62.98 -9.35 -27.80
C THR A 3 -63.38 -8.73 -29.16
N THR A 4 -62.48 -8.05 -29.88
CA THR A 4 -61.57 -8.64 -30.92
C THR A 4 -60.68 -7.49 -31.47
N PHE A 5 -59.35 -7.48 -31.29
CA PHE A 5 -58.29 -7.94 -32.22
C PHE A 5 -58.35 -7.43 -33.68
N LEU A 6 -57.31 -6.69 -34.13
CA LEU A 6 -56.49 -6.87 -35.36
C LEU A 6 -55.62 -5.62 -35.56
N ARG A 7 -54.30 -5.67 -35.32
CA ARG A 7 -53.22 -6.08 -36.26
C ARG A 7 -53.09 -5.19 -37.51
N THR A 8 -52.00 -4.42 -37.56
CA THR A 8 -51.24 -4.06 -38.79
C THR A 8 -49.86 -3.57 -38.31
N ALA A 9 -48.84 -4.44 -38.37
CA ALA A 9 -47.78 -4.49 -39.39
C ALA A 9 -46.65 -3.48 -39.06
N PHE A 10 -45.60 -3.89 -38.32
CA PHE A 10 -44.33 -4.45 -38.82
C PHE A 10 -43.78 -3.74 -40.07
N ALA A 11 -42.74 -2.92 -39.86
CA ALA A 11 -41.45 -2.94 -40.58
C ALA A 11 -40.77 -1.55 -40.54
N ALA A 12 -39.64 -1.45 -39.87
CA ALA A 12 -38.49 -0.59 -40.19
C ALA A 12 -37.50 -0.64 -39.01
N LEU A 13 -36.42 -1.41 -39.15
CA LEU A 13 -35.08 -0.90 -39.48
C LEU A 13 -34.34 -0.34 -38.25
N LEU A 14 -33.37 -1.08 -37.72
CA LEU A 14 -31.93 -0.83 -37.96
C LEU A 14 -31.06 -1.72 -37.05
N CYS A 15 -30.06 -2.33 -37.68
CA CYS A 15 -28.97 -3.09 -37.07
C CYS A 15 -28.29 -2.27 -35.96
N SER A 16 -28.45 -2.68 -34.70
CA SER A 16 -27.51 -2.28 -33.65
C SER A 16 -26.34 -3.26 -33.66
N THR A 17 -25.25 -2.84 -34.31
CA THR A 17 -23.97 -3.54 -34.29
C THR A 17 -23.44 -3.61 -32.87
N LEU A 18 -23.40 -4.81 -32.30
CA LEU A 18 -22.64 -5.13 -31.09
C LEU A 18 -21.15 -4.98 -31.43
N LEU A 19 -20.55 -3.85 -31.06
CA LEU A 19 -19.10 -3.73 -31.01
C LEU A 19 -18.63 -4.36 -29.71
N LEU A 20 -18.17 -5.62 -29.78
CA LEU A 20 -17.31 -6.18 -28.73
C LEU A 20 -15.94 -5.49 -28.86
N THR A 21 -15.74 -4.38 -28.15
CA THR A 21 -14.40 -3.89 -27.87
C THR A 21 -13.76 -4.85 -26.87
N GLY A 22 -12.98 -5.80 -27.38
CA GLY A 22 -12.09 -6.59 -26.57
C GLY A 22 -11.05 -5.67 -25.94
N VAL A 23 -11.12 -5.51 -24.61
CA VAL A 23 -10.04 -4.92 -23.83
C VAL A 23 -8.91 -5.94 -23.87
N THR A 24 -7.94 -5.73 -24.76
CA THR A 24 -6.64 -6.36 -24.65
C THR A 24 -5.93 -5.67 -23.51
N ALA A 25 -5.91 -6.30 -22.33
CA ALA A 25 -4.95 -5.93 -21.29
C ALA A 25 -3.56 -6.05 -21.92
N GLY A 26 -2.92 -4.91 -22.19
CA GLY A 26 -1.52 -4.89 -22.61
C GLY A 26 -0.65 -5.41 -21.46
N PRO A 27 0.58 -5.88 -21.75
CA PRO A 27 1.53 -6.17 -20.69
C PRO A 27 1.76 -4.87 -19.91
N SER A 28 1.38 -4.85 -18.62
CA SER A 28 1.80 -3.76 -17.74
C SER A 28 3.33 -3.68 -17.76
N PRO A 29 3.92 -2.49 -17.84
CA PRO A 29 5.35 -2.36 -17.58
C PRO A 29 5.60 -2.94 -16.19
N ALA A 30 6.54 -3.87 -16.08
CA ALA A 30 7.07 -4.23 -14.77
C ALA A 30 7.67 -2.94 -14.20
N SER A 31 7.07 -2.43 -13.12
CA SER A 31 7.65 -1.34 -12.36
C SER A 31 9.08 -1.76 -12.01
N ALA A 32 10.02 -0.88 -12.30
CA ALA A 32 11.39 -1.09 -11.88
C ALA A 32 11.38 -0.96 -10.36
N GLN A 33 11.40 -2.09 -9.64
CA GLN A 33 11.57 -2.10 -8.19
C GLN A 33 12.71 -1.15 -7.84
N GLU A 34 12.40 -0.08 -7.10
CA GLU A 34 13.44 0.80 -6.60
C GLU A 34 14.34 -0.03 -5.70
N VAL A 35 15.54 -0.35 -6.20
CA VAL A 35 16.53 -1.12 -5.47
C VAL A 35 17.16 -0.22 -4.43
N CYS A 36 17.49 -0.77 -3.25
CA CYS A 36 18.29 -0.06 -2.26
C CYS A 36 19.54 0.55 -2.92
N ASP A 37 19.68 1.87 -2.86
CA ASP A 37 20.75 2.66 -3.46
C ASP A 37 21.97 2.82 -2.53
N GLY A 38 21.93 2.17 -1.37
CA GLY A 38 22.99 2.11 -0.38
C GLY A 38 23.29 0.67 0.05
N VAL A 39 23.63 0.47 1.32
CA VAL A 39 23.94 -0.87 1.85
C VAL A 39 22.66 -1.56 2.29
N THR A 40 22.39 -2.75 1.74
CA THR A 40 21.33 -3.61 2.24
C THR A 40 21.76 -4.22 3.57
N VAL A 41 20.93 -4.11 4.58
CA VAL A 41 21.14 -4.77 5.87
C VAL A 41 20.00 -5.73 6.10
N VAL A 42 20.33 -6.96 6.49
CA VAL A 42 19.35 -7.96 6.89
C VAL A 42 19.64 -8.46 8.30
N VAL A 43 18.59 -8.62 9.09
CA VAL A 43 18.65 -9.22 10.42
C VAL A 43 17.69 -10.39 10.43
N ASP A 44 18.22 -11.59 10.65
CA ASP A 44 17.44 -12.80 10.77
C ASP A 44 17.03 -13.04 12.23
N PHE A 45 15.73 -12.92 12.48
CA PHE A 45 15.10 -13.22 13.75
C PHE A 45 14.53 -14.63 13.75
N ASP A 46 15.41 -15.63 13.93
CA ASP A 46 15.03 -17.06 14.06
C ASP A 46 14.31 -17.61 12.80
N GLY A 47 14.92 -17.42 11.63
CA GLY A 47 14.37 -17.79 10.32
C GLY A 47 13.38 -16.77 9.75
N ASN A 48 13.30 -15.58 10.35
CA ASN A 48 12.42 -14.49 9.92
C ASN A 48 13.28 -13.28 9.57
N PRO A 49 13.83 -13.21 8.34
CA PRO A 49 14.67 -12.12 7.91
C PRO A 49 13.86 -10.82 7.74
N GLU A 50 14.35 -9.76 8.36
CA GLU A 50 13.92 -8.39 8.12
C GLU A 50 15.05 -7.63 7.45
N ALA A 51 14.76 -6.86 6.39
CA ALA A 51 15.78 -6.10 5.68
C ALA A 51 15.45 -4.60 5.62
N GLY A 52 16.49 -3.79 5.61
CA GLY A 52 16.42 -2.34 5.49
C GLY A 52 17.54 -1.79 4.62
N CYS A 53 17.36 -0.55 4.17
CA CYS A 53 18.33 0.13 3.31
C CYS A 53 19.06 1.24 4.09
N ALA A 54 20.37 1.10 4.23
CA ALA A 54 21.23 2.16 4.74
C ALA A 54 21.64 3.09 3.59
N THR A 55 20.91 4.19 3.45
CA THR A 55 21.12 5.17 2.37
C THR A 55 22.29 6.10 2.67
N GLY A 56 23.06 6.48 1.65
CA GLY A 56 24.20 7.38 1.78
C GLY A 56 25.51 6.70 2.20
N GLU A 57 26.43 7.50 2.74
CA GLU A 57 27.75 7.01 3.15
C GLU A 57 27.68 6.30 4.51
N VAL A 58 28.14 5.05 4.55
CA VAL A 58 28.28 4.28 5.79
C VAL A 58 29.74 4.18 6.20
N SER A 59 30.01 4.38 7.49
CA SER A 59 31.35 4.33 8.06
C SER A 59 31.75 2.94 8.59
N SER A 60 30.77 2.07 8.83
CA SER A 60 30.99 0.68 9.24
C SER A 60 29.72 -0.18 9.06
N GLY A 61 29.82 -1.51 9.22
CA GLY A 61 28.65 -2.41 9.24
C GLY A 61 27.66 -2.05 10.36
N LEU A 62 28.16 -1.69 11.55
CA LEU A 62 27.32 -1.22 12.66
C LEU A 62 26.58 0.10 12.34
N ASP A 63 27.21 0.99 11.59
CA ASP A 63 26.60 2.23 11.13
C ASP A 63 25.52 1.95 10.09
N ALA A 64 25.81 1.06 9.13
CA ALA A 64 24.82 0.57 8.18
C ALA A 64 23.60 -0.04 8.89
N LEU A 65 23.80 -0.90 9.90
CA LEU A 65 22.70 -1.50 10.67
C LEU A 65 21.74 -0.46 11.25
N ARG A 66 22.29 0.62 11.83
CA ARG A 66 21.47 1.70 12.39
C ARG A 66 20.79 2.54 11.32
N GLN A 67 21.50 2.88 10.24
CA GLN A 67 20.96 3.66 9.15
C GLN A 67 19.85 2.92 8.39
N ALA A 68 19.93 1.58 8.35
CA ALA A 68 18.89 0.71 7.82
C ALA A 68 17.63 0.62 8.71
N GLY A 69 17.60 1.31 9.85
CA GLY A 69 16.42 1.42 10.72
C GLY A 69 16.38 0.46 11.91
N PHE A 70 17.41 -0.36 12.10
CA PHE A 70 17.47 -1.28 13.23
C PHE A 70 17.98 -0.59 14.50
N THR A 71 17.31 -0.87 15.61
CA THR A 71 17.77 -0.44 16.94
C THR A 71 18.78 -1.45 17.49
N VAL A 72 19.81 -0.96 18.16
CA VAL A 72 20.93 -1.78 18.64
C VAL A 72 21.23 -1.45 20.09
N GLU A 73 21.21 -2.46 20.94
CA GLU A 73 21.72 -2.38 22.31
C GLU A 73 23.00 -3.21 22.46
N PHE A 74 23.95 -2.70 23.24
CA PHE A 74 25.20 -3.40 23.52
C PHE A 74 25.23 -3.99 24.91
N VAL A 75 26.10 -4.97 25.08
CA VAL A 75 26.45 -5.49 26.39
C VAL A 75 27.14 -4.40 27.22
N THR A 76 26.69 -4.25 28.47
CA THR A 76 27.24 -3.33 29.44
C THR A 76 28.72 -3.64 29.69
N GLY A 77 29.58 -2.64 29.49
CA GLY A 77 31.03 -2.78 29.67
C GLY A 77 31.77 -3.46 28.53
N GLN A 78 31.08 -3.88 27.45
CA GLN A 78 31.70 -4.48 26.26
C GLN A 78 31.22 -3.74 24.99
N PRO A 79 31.76 -2.54 24.72
CA PRO A 79 31.37 -1.76 23.55
C PRO A 79 31.65 -2.55 22.26
N GLY A 80 30.66 -2.59 21.36
CA GLY A 80 30.74 -3.30 20.08
C GLY A 80 30.18 -4.73 20.10
N MET A 81 29.93 -5.31 21.27
CA MET A 81 29.21 -6.58 21.38
C MET A 81 27.71 -6.31 21.45
N ILE A 82 27.00 -6.65 20.38
CA ILE A 82 25.55 -6.45 20.29
C ILE A 82 24.85 -7.46 21.19
N CYS A 83 24.03 -6.93 22.09
CA CYS A 83 23.17 -7.69 22.97
C CYS A 83 21.80 -7.90 22.34
N GLN A 84 21.20 -6.83 21.83
CA GLN A 84 19.89 -6.87 21.17
C GLN A 84 19.88 -6.09 19.86
N ILE A 85 19.12 -6.61 18.91
CA ILE A 85 18.68 -5.88 17.72
C ILE A 85 17.15 -5.86 17.75
N ASN A 86 16.52 -4.69 17.64
CA ASN A 86 15.06 -4.54 17.74
C ASN A 86 14.45 -5.21 18.99
N GLY A 87 15.19 -5.17 20.11
CA GLY A 87 14.75 -5.77 21.37
C GLY A 87 14.89 -7.30 21.45
N GLN A 88 15.48 -7.95 20.43
CA GLN A 88 15.65 -9.40 20.36
C GLN A 88 17.12 -9.83 20.54
N PRO A 89 17.37 -10.99 21.18
CA PRO A 89 16.38 -11.82 21.86
C PRO A 89 15.91 -11.16 23.17
N GLY A 90 14.60 -11.15 23.44
CA GLY A 90 14.03 -10.44 24.60
C GLY A 90 14.50 -10.95 25.97
N GLU A 91 15.03 -12.17 26.05
CA GLU A 91 15.63 -12.76 27.26
C GLU A 91 17.02 -12.23 27.59
N ALA A 92 17.65 -11.48 26.68
CA ALA A 92 18.85 -10.71 26.96
C ALA A 92 18.59 -9.48 27.87
N GLY A 93 17.39 -9.37 28.45
CA GLY A 93 16.68 -8.20 29.01
C GLY A 93 17.34 -7.34 30.10
N THR A 94 18.65 -7.43 30.30
CA THR A 94 19.42 -6.38 31.00
C THR A 94 20.69 -5.96 30.27
N CYS A 95 21.11 -6.68 29.22
CA CYS A 95 22.41 -6.55 28.58
C CYS A 95 23.58 -6.43 29.57
N ALA A 96 23.41 -6.96 30.79
CA ALA A 96 24.37 -6.79 31.88
C ALA A 96 25.50 -7.80 31.80
N THR A 97 25.22 -8.95 31.19
CA THR A 97 26.17 -10.05 31.03
C THR A 97 26.44 -10.25 29.55
N SER A 98 27.68 -10.59 29.23
CA SER A 98 28.04 -11.09 27.91
C SER A 98 27.13 -12.25 27.52
N PRO A 99 26.60 -12.27 26.28
CA PRO A 99 26.02 -13.47 25.72
C PRO A 99 27.06 -14.61 25.80
N SER A 100 26.58 -15.83 26.05
CA SER A 100 27.44 -17.02 25.98
C SER A 100 28.03 -17.18 24.59
N THR A 101 29.11 -17.94 24.45
CA THR A 101 29.73 -18.24 23.14
C THR A 101 28.77 -18.88 22.16
N ASP A 102 27.69 -19.50 22.66
CA ASP A 102 26.73 -20.25 21.86
C ASP A 102 25.46 -19.44 21.54
N ALA A 103 25.41 -18.15 21.92
CA ALA A 103 24.21 -17.33 21.74
C ALA A 103 24.59 -15.84 21.63
N TYR A 104 24.98 -15.38 20.45
CA TYR A 104 25.31 -13.98 20.14
C TYR A 104 24.86 -13.59 18.73
N TRP A 105 24.79 -12.27 18.47
CA TRP A 105 24.59 -11.75 17.12
C TRP A 105 25.86 -11.89 16.30
N SER A 106 25.91 -12.92 15.47
CA SER A 106 26.97 -13.13 14.49
C SER A 106 26.83 -12.13 13.33
N TYR A 107 27.96 -11.72 12.74
CA TYR A 107 28.01 -10.71 11.70
C TYR A 107 28.56 -11.31 10.40
N TRP A 108 27.84 -11.07 9.31
CA TRP A 108 28.07 -11.65 7.99
C TRP A 108 28.09 -10.56 6.94
N HIS A 109 28.80 -10.80 5.85
CA HIS A 109 28.76 -9.95 4.66
C HIS A 109 28.66 -10.80 3.41
N ALA A 110 28.04 -10.28 2.37
CA ALA A 110 27.99 -10.97 1.10
C ALA A 110 29.34 -10.90 0.38
N ASP A 111 29.77 -12.02 -0.21
CA ASP A 111 30.70 -12.09 -1.34
C ASP A 111 29.90 -12.64 -2.54
N GLY A 112 29.55 -11.75 -3.47
CA GLY A 112 28.55 -12.05 -4.50
C GLY A 112 27.18 -12.38 -3.86
N ASP A 113 26.77 -13.65 -3.99
CA ASP A 113 25.50 -14.20 -3.52
C ASP A 113 25.66 -15.25 -2.41
N GLU A 114 26.86 -15.34 -1.85
CA GLU A 114 27.19 -16.21 -0.72
C GLU A 114 27.47 -15.36 0.53
N TRP A 115 27.15 -15.89 1.71
CA TRP A 115 27.52 -15.24 2.96
C TRP A 115 28.92 -15.63 3.40
N GLU A 116 29.66 -14.65 3.89
CA GLU A 116 30.92 -14.85 4.58
C GLU A 116 30.81 -14.36 6.02
N PHE A 117 31.20 -15.22 6.96
CA PHE A 117 31.32 -14.85 8.37
C PHE A 117 32.43 -13.81 8.54
N SER A 118 32.14 -12.71 9.22
CA SER A 118 33.15 -11.70 9.51
C SER A 118 33.98 -12.08 10.73
N SER A 119 35.30 -12.24 10.52
CA SER A 119 36.28 -12.40 11.61
C SER A 119 36.55 -11.09 12.39
N PHE A 120 36.01 -9.96 11.91
CA PHE A 120 36.10 -8.66 12.56
C PHE A 120 34.72 -8.19 13.05
N GLY A 121 34.69 -7.39 14.12
CA GLY A 121 33.45 -6.77 14.58
C GLY A 121 32.88 -5.78 13.56
N ALA A 122 31.55 -5.62 13.55
CA ALA A 122 30.84 -4.76 12.60
C ALA A 122 31.22 -3.27 12.68
N SER A 123 31.86 -2.82 13.77
CA SER A 123 32.41 -1.46 13.89
C SER A 123 33.77 -1.28 13.19
N MET A 124 34.41 -2.36 12.75
CA MET A 124 35.77 -2.35 12.17
C MET A 124 35.79 -2.61 10.67
N ARG A 125 34.67 -3.02 10.08
CA ARG A 125 34.54 -3.31 8.65
C ARG A 125 33.69 -2.24 7.99
N VAL A 126 34.18 -1.69 6.88
CA VAL A 126 33.42 -0.79 6.00
C VAL A 126 32.78 -1.65 4.90
N PRO A 127 31.44 -1.69 4.80
CA PRO A 127 30.75 -2.36 3.72
C PRO A 127 31.14 -1.84 2.34
N ALA A 128 31.05 -2.69 1.32
CA ALA A 128 31.12 -2.23 -0.06
C ALA A 128 29.91 -1.33 -0.38
N SER A 129 30.07 -0.38 -1.30
CA SER A 129 28.93 0.35 -1.88
C SER A 129 27.96 -0.63 -2.50
N ALA A 130 26.66 -0.54 -2.19
CA ALA A 130 25.66 -1.52 -2.58
C ALA A 130 25.93 -2.96 -2.08
N GLY A 131 26.72 -3.12 -1.02
CA GLY A 131 26.94 -4.40 -0.35
C GLY A 131 25.72 -4.88 0.42
N VAL A 132 25.76 -6.15 0.85
CA VAL A 132 24.77 -6.73 1.76
C VAL A 132 25.48 -7.16 3.03
N GLU A 133 24.93 -6.74 4.16
CA GLU A 133 25.42 -7.03 5.50
C GLU A 133 24.33 -7.78 6.28
N GLY A 134 24.72 -8.77 7.07
CA GLY A 134 23.81 -9.72 7.70
C GLY A 134 24.08 -9.94 9.18
N TRP A 135 23.02 -10.12 9.95
CA TRP A 135 23.08 -10.52 11.36
C TRP A 135 22.13 -11.69 11.62
N VAL A 136 22.59 -12.66 12.40
CA VAL A 136 21.76 -13.76 12.90
C VAL A 136 22.20 -14.15 14.31
N PHE A 137 21.23 -14.43 15.17
CA PHE A 137 21.49 -14.80 16.56
C PHE A 137 21.71 -16.31 16.70
N GLY A 138 22.80 -16.72 17.36
CA GLY A 138 23.11 -18.14 17.58
C GLY A 138 24.55 -18.36 18.04
N ASP A 139 25.10 -19.53 17.73
CA ASP A 139 26.49 -19.90 18.03
C ASP A 139 27.50 -19.38 16.98
N GLY A 140 27.00 -18.73 15.93
CA GLY A 140 27.77 -18.25 14.77
C GLY A 140 28.12 -19.33 13.75
N GLY A 141 27.55 -20.53 13.86
CA GLY A 141 27.70 -21.58 12.86
C GLY A 141 26.75 -21.46 11.67
N ASN A 142 25.66 -20.71 11.82
CA ASN A 142 24.64 -20.54 10.79
C ASN A 142 24.66 -19.11 10.23
N GLU A 143 24.56 -19.01 8.91
CA GLU A 143 24.34 -17.75 8.18
C GLU A 143 22.87 -17.31 8.26
N PRO A 144 22.53 -16.06 7.89
CA PRO A 144 21.13 -15.64 7.76
C PRO A 144 20.33 -16.52 6.78
N ASP A 145 19.10 -16.91 7.12
CA ASP A 145 18.22 -17.76 6.30
C ASP A 145 17.56 -17.00 5.14
N ILE A 146 18.39 -16.30 4.37
CA ILE A 146 18.04 -15.56 3.17
C ILE A 146 19.29 -15.33 2.35
N SER A 147 19.25 -15.55 1.04
CA SER A 147 20.41 -15.23 0.18
C SER A 147 20.59 -13.71 0.06
N PRO A 148 21.83 -13.21 -0.12
CA PRO A 148 22.08 -11.78 -0.34
C PRO A 148 21.20 -11.16 -1.42
N ASP A 149 21.02 -11.82 -2.56
CA ASP A 149 20.12 -11.39 -3.64
C ASP A 149 18.67 -11.20 -3.19
N LYS A 150 18.13 -12.15 -2.42
CA LYS A 150 16.78 -12.03 -1.88
C LYS A 150 16.70 -10.93 -0.82
N ALA A 151 17.76 -10.73 -0.04
CA ALA A 151 17.83 -9.65 0.93
C ALA A 151 17.80 -8.27 0.23
N ARG A 152 18.51 -8.10 -0.90
CA ARG A 152 18.42 -6.87 -1.71
C ARG A 152 16.99 -6.61 -2.18
N ALA A 153 16.31 -7.64 -2.67
CA ALA A 153 14.92 -7.55 -3.10
C ALA A 153 13.95 -7.24 -1.95
N LEU A 154 14.24 -7.75 -0.74
CA LEU A 154 13.45 -7.48 0.46
C LEU A 154 13.64 -6.05 1.00
N ALA A 155 14.85 -5.51 0.90
CA ALA A 155 15.18 -4.15 1.34
C ALA A 155 14.80 -3.07 0.31
N ALA A 156 14.37 -3.47 -0.89
CA ALA A 156 13.75 -2.54 -1.82
C ALA A 156 12.57 -1.87 -1.09
N PRO A 157 12.46 -0.53 -1.06
CA PRO A 157 11.22 0.11 -0.62
C PRO A 157 10.08 -0.63 -1.28
N ALA A 158 9.13 -1.10 -0.43
CA ALA A 158 7.92 -1.70 -0.94
C ALA A 158 7.43 -0.72 -2.01
N GLU A 159 7.39 -1.18 -3.27
CA GLU A 159 6.65 -0.47 -4.29
C GLU A 159 5.35 -0.17 -3.59
N SER A 160 5.06 1.12 -3.45
CA SER A 160 3.74 1.47 -3.02
C SER A 160 2.90 0.76 -4.07
N ASP A 161 2.24 -0.32 -3.69
CA ASP A 161 0.91 -0.61 -4.16
C ASP A 161 0.08 0.63 -3.73
N GLU A 162 0.41 1.81 -4.29
CA GLU A 162 -0.52 2.51 -5.13
C GLU A 162 -1.03 1.42 -6.07
N SER A 163 -1.98 0.68 -5.52
CA SER A 163 -3.05 0.12 -6.29
C SER A 163 -3.29 1.20 -7.33
N ASP A 164 -3.14 0.83 -8.59
CA ASP A 164 -4.19 1.14 -9.54
C ASP A 164 -5.53 0.73 -8.85
N GLU A 165 -5.96 1.48 -7.82
CA GLU A 165 -7.32 1.95 -7.77
C GLU A 165 -7.41 2.63 -9.13
N PRO A 166 -8.13 2.04 -10.10
CA PRO A 166 -8.48 2.80 -11.28
C PRO A 166 -9.07 4.07 -10.73
N ASP A 167 -8.39 5.20 -10.99
CA ASP A 167 -8.77 6.55 -10.62
C ASP A 167 -10.24 6.53 -10.22
N SER A 168 -10.50 6.33 -8.93
CA SER A 168 -11.77 6.71 -8.35
C SER A 168 -11.67 8.22 -8.24
N ALA A 169 -11.43 8.90 -9.37
CA ALA A 169 -12.38 9.81 -9.96
C ALA A 169 -13.74 9.55 -9.33
N ALA A 170 -13.88 10.17 -8.17
CA ALA A 170 -15.10 10.72 -7.64
C ALA A 170 -16.35 9.99 -8.13
N ASP A 171 -16.70 8.91 -7.45
CA ASP A 171 -18.10 8.62 -7.25
C ASP A 171 -18.39 8.38 -5.76
N THR A 172 -17.90 9.30 -4.92
CA THR A 172 -18.80 9.75 -3.85
C THR A 172 -19.99 10.40 -4.58
N SER A 173 -21.07 9.64 -4.76
CA SER A 173 -22.43 10.12 -5.06
C SER A 173 -22.80 10.57 -6.50
N THR A 174 -22.58 9.75 -7.55
CA THR A 174 -23.49 9.79 -8.73
C THR A 174 -24.67 8.81 -8.59
N THR A 175 -25.01 8.40 -7.37
CA THR A 175 -26.45 8.40 -7.03
C THR A 175 -26.80 9.83 -6.70
N TRP A 176 -27.00 10.63 -7.75
CA TRP A 176 -28.19 11.46 -7.82
C TRP A 176 -28.70 11.89 -6.45
N ASP A 177 -27.98 12.82 -5.83
CA ASP A 177 -28.56 13.70 -4.81
C ASP A 177 -29.57 14.61 -5.54
N LEU A 178 -30.59 13.96 -6.11
CA LEU A 178 -31.78 14.55 -6.68
C LEU A 178 -32.66 15.11 -5.56
N SER A 179 -32.19 15.13 -4.30
CA SER A 179 -32.89 15.77 -3.19
C SER A 179 -33.26 17.20 -3.53
N TRP A 180 -32.35 17.94 -4.18
CA TRP A 180 -32.63 19.31 -4.63
C TRP A 180 -33.53 19.34 -5.89
N LEU A 181 -33.45 18.36 -6.79
CA LEU A 181 -34.36 18.28 -7.94
C LEU A 181 -35.79 17.88 -7.54
N VAL A 182 -35.94 16.96 -6.59
CA VAL A 182 -37.22 16.64 -5.93
C VAL A 182 -37.73 17.87 -5.18
N ALA A 183 -36.87 18.62 -4.49
CA ALA A 183 -37.26 19.88 -3.85
C ALA A 183 -37.76 20.93 -4.86
N LEU A 184 -37.07 21.12 -6.00
CA LEU A 184 -37.50 22.05 -7.05
C LEU A 184 -38.82 21.61 -7.72
N VAL A 185 -39.01 20.32 -7.97
CA VAL A 185 -40.27 19.77 -8.50
C VAL A 185 -41.41 19.94 -7.51
N LEU A 186 -41.19 19.70 -6.22
CA LEU A 186 -42.19 19.94 -5.16
C LEU A 186 -42.54 21.42 -5.04
N ILE A 187 -41.55 22.33 -5.04
CA ILE A 187 -41.78 23.77 -4.99
C ILE A 187 -42.57 24.23 -6.22
N GLY A 188 -42.19 23.79 -7.42
CA GLY A 188 -42.90 24.09 -8.67
C GLY A 188 -44.35 23.59 -8.66
N ALA A 189 -44.59 22.37 -8.18
CA ALA A 189 -45.93 21.81 -8.05
C ALA A 189 -46.79 22.59 -7.04
N ILE A 190 -46.24 23.01 -5.90
CA ILE A 190 -46.94 23.81 -4.89
C ILE A 190 -47.31 25.19 -5.46
N VAL A 191 -46.39 25.86 -6.17
CA VAL A 191 -46.66 27.15 -6.82
C VAL A 191 -47.73 27.02 -7.90
N ALA A 192 -47.67 25.98 -8.73
CA ALA A 192 -48.68 25.71 -9.76
C ALA A 192 -50.06 25.40 -9.14
N LEU A 193 -50.11 24.62 -8.07
CA LEU A 193 -51.35 24.35 -7.30
C LEU A 193 -51.90 25.63 -6.67
N GLY A 194 -51.05 26.46 -6.06
CA GLY A 194 -51.44 27.75 -5.49
C GLY A 194 -51.98 28.70 -6.55
N TYR A 195 -51.31 28.81 -7.69
CA TYR A 195 -51.77 29.61 -8.82
C TYR A 195 -53.08 29.09 -9.40
N TRP A 196 -53.23 27.78 -9.56
CA TRP A 196 -54.46 27.17 -10.06
C TRP A 196 -55.62 27.29 -9.08
N GLN A 197 -55.38 27.14 -7.77
CA GLN A 197 -56.39 27.38 -6.75
C GLN A 197 -56.80 28.86 -6.71
N MET A 198 -55.85 29.80 -6.82
CA MET A 198 -56.15 31.22 -6.96
C MET A 198 -56.98 31.48 -8.22
N ARG A 199 -56.58 30.94 -9.37
CA ARG A 199 -57.29 31.12 -10.64
C ARG A 199 -58.70 30.52 -10.63
N ARG A 200 -58.89 29.39 -9.93
CA ARG A 200 -60.23 28.80 -9.70
C ARG A 200 -61.07 29.63 -8.75
N ARG A 201 -60.47 30.22 -7.72
CA ARG A 201 -61.17 31.14 -6.79
C ARG A 201 -61.51 32.49 -7.42
N THR A 202 -60.75 32.92 -8.42
CA THR A 202 -61.04 34.11 -9.24
C THR A 202 -61.92 33.81 -10.45
N GLY A 203 -62.63 32.67 -10.46
CA GLY A 203 -63.71 32.43 -11.41
C GLY A 203 -64.75 33.56 -11.35
N PRO A 204 -65.28 34.01 -12.50
CA PRO A 204 -66.01 35.26 -12.62
C PRO A 204 -67.25 35.31 -11.72
N ARG A 205 -67.31 36.32 -10.84
CA ARG A 205 -68.57 36.74 -10.21
C ARG A 205 -69.55 37.05 -11.35
N SER A 206 -70.60 36.26 -11.46
CA SER A 206 -71.70 36.50 -12.39
C SER A 206 -72.31 37.87 -12.11
N VAL A 207 -71.97 38.84 -12.97
CA VAL A 207 -72.65 40.13 -13.01
C VAL A 207 -74.06 39.87 -13.52
N LYS A 208 -75.02 39.91 -12.59
CA LYS A 208 -76.45 39.88 -12.87
C LYS A 208 -76.81 41.16 -13.66
N LYS A 209 -76.90 41.08 -14.99
CA LYS A 209 -77.50 42.17 -15.79
C LYS A 209 -78.98 42.26 -15.45
N ARG A 210 -79.39 43.40 -14.89
CA ARG A 210 -80.79 43.85 -14.95
C ARG A 210 -81.03 44.42 -16.34
N SER A 211 -82.01 43.87 -17.05
CA SER A 211 -82.93 44.58 -17.95
C SER A 211 -84.10 43.65 -18.19
#